data_AF-A0A7C1KBU3-F1
#
_entry.id   AF-A0A7C1KBU3-F1
#
_cell.length_a   1.000
_cell.length_b   1.000
_cell.length_c   1.000
_cell.angle_alpha   90.00
_cell.angle_beta   90.00
_cell.angle_gamma   90.00
#
_symmetry.space_group_name_H-M   'P 1'
#
loop_
_entity.id
_entity.type
_entity.pdbx_description
1 polymer ?
#
loop_
_entity_poly.entity_id
_entity_poly.type
_entity_poly.pdbx_seq_one_letter_code
_entity_poly.pdbx_strand_id
1 'polypeptide(L)'
;MKVIADVKCYHCGHVSGELIGVRGQPLKDWLFEPAKGAARPAGPRLRCLRCNGPVYLEDVRPFIADEPTRSVRKRLAGMSSAA
;
A
#
# COMPACT_ATOMS: atom_id res chain seq x y z
N MET A 1 -16.14 4.76 -7.82
CA MET A 1 -14.80 4.68 -8.43
C MET A 1 -13.84 4.02 -7.46
N LYS A 2 -13.15 2.95 -7.87
CA LYS A 2 -12.13 2.28 -7.05
C LYS A 2 -10.81 3.07 -7.11
N VAL A 3 -10.12 3.19 -5.99
CA VAL A 3 -8.87 3.94 -5.84
C VAL A 3 -7.84 3.15 -5.05
N ILE A 4 -6.58 3.52 -5.22
CA ILE A 4 -5.44 3.06 -4.43
C ILE A 4 -4.82 4.28 -3.76
N ALA A 5 -4.38 4.14 -2.51
CA ALA A 5 -3.62 5.15 -1.80
C ALA A 5 -2.45 4.52 -1.04
N ASP A 6 -1.33 5.23 -0.94
CA ASP A 6 -0.16 4.75 -0.19
C ASP A 6 -0.37 5.01 1.31
N VAL A 7 -0.02 4.03 2.15
CA VAL A 7 -0.11 4.14 3.60
C VAL A 7 1.23 4.61 4.15
N LYS A 8 1.37 5.92 4.35
CA LYS A 8 2.62 6.56 4.74
C LYS A 8 2.64 6.93 6.21
N CYS A 9 3.79 6.79 6.86
CA CYS A 9 3.96 7.19 8.25
C CYS A 9 4.23 8.68 8.41
N TYR A 10 3.50 9.34 9.31
CA TYR A 10 3.76 10.74 9.69
C TYR A 10 5.12 10.94 10.37
N HIS A 11 5.63 9.92 11.05
CA HIS A 11 6.83 10.05 11.87
C HIS A 11 8.12 9.76 11.10
N CYS A 12 8.18 8.63 10.40
CA CYS A 12 9.42 8.19 9.74
C CYS A 12 9.34 8.18 8.20
N GLY A 13 8.21 8.60 7.62
CA GLY A 13 8.00 8.65 6.16
C GLY A 13 7.88 7.29 5.46
N HIS A 14 7.99 6.17 6.18
CA HIS A 14 7.92 4.83 5.60
C HIS A 14 6.53 4.52 5.04
N VAL A 15 6.48 3.99 3.81
CA VAL A 15 5.27 3.47 3.18
C VAL A 15 5.10 2.00 3.56
N SER A 16 4.04 1.70 4.30
CA SER A 16 3.77 0.36 4.84
C SER A 16 3.03 -0.56 3.85
N GLY A 17 2.45 0.02 2.81
CA GLY A 17 1.65 -0.69 1.82
C GLY A 17 0.67 0.24 1.13
N GLU A 18 -0.34 -0.36 0.51
CA GLU A 18 -1.39 0.31 -0.25
C GLU A 18 -2.76 0.03 0.39
N LEU A 19 -3.67 1.01 0.33
CA LEU A 19 -5.06 0.88 0.72
C LEU A 19 -5.94 1.00 -0.52
N ILE A 20 -6.77 -0.02 -0.76
CA ILE A 20 -7.56 -0.19 -1.96
C ILE A 20 -9.04 -0.18 -1.58
N GLY A 21 -9.83 0.72 -2.14
CA GLY A 21 -11.25 0.78 -1.85
C GLY A 21 -12.04 1.66 -2.79
N VAL A 22 -13.30 1.90 -2.46
CA VAL A 22 -14.20 2.72 -3.26
C VAL A 22 -14.29 4.12 -2.65
N ARG A 23 -14.02 5.13 -3.48
CA ARG A 23 -14.18 6.55 -3.06
C ARG A 23 -15.62 6.79 -2.60
N GLY A 24 -15.78 7.36 -1.41
CA GLY A 24 -17.08 7.59 -0.76
C GLY A 24 -17.50 6.51 0.24
N GLN A 25 -16.83 5.35 0.28
CA GLN A 25 -17.04 4.35 1.34
C GLN A 25 -16.15 4.62 2.57
N PRO A 26 -16.60 4.23 3.78
CA PRO A 26 -15.78 4.29 4.98
C PRO A 26 -14.46 3.53 4.83
N LEU A 27 -13.36 4.07 5.37
CA LEU A 27 -12.02 3.46 5.28
C LEU A 27 -11.92 2.06 5.91
N LYS A 28 -12.77 1.75 6.90
CA LYS A 28 -12.82 0.42 7.54
C LYS A 28 -13.22 -0.69 6.56
N ASP A 29 -13.87 -0.34 5.45
CA ASP A 29 -14.34 -1.27 4.42
C ASP A 29 -13.32 -1.42 3.28
N TRP A 30 -12.18 -0.72 3.35
CA TRP A 30 -11.12 -0.78 2.34
C TRP A 30 -10.14 -1.93 2.64
N LEU A 31 -9.55 -2.48 1.58
CA LEU A 31 -8.55 -3.55 1.68
C LEU A 31 -7.15 -2.96 1.82
N PHE A 32 -6.43 -3.36 2.87
CA PHE A 32 -5.00 -3.07 3.00
C PHE A 32 -4.15 -4.17 2.36
N GLU A 33 -3.29 -3.79 1.42
CA GLU A 33 -2.24 -4.62 0.83
C GLU A 33 -0.87 -4.18 1.41
N PRO A 34 -0.21 -5.00 2.25
CA PRO A 34 1.10 -4.63 2.80
C PRO A 34 2.17 -4.56 1.71
N ALA A 35 3.20 -3.75 1.94
CA ALA A 35 4.39 -3.72 1.11
C ALA A 35 5.01 -5.12 0.99
N LYS A 36 5.67 -5.41 -0.14
CA LYS A 36 6.22 -6.74 -0.42
C LYS A 36 7.15 -7.21 0.71
N GLY A 37 6.85 -8.38 1.28
CA GLY A 37 7.63 -8.98 2.36
C GLY A 37 7.27 -8.46 3.76
N ALA A 38 6.36 -7.51 3.89
CA ALA A 38 5.88 -7.04 5.18
C ALA A 38 4.73 -7.91 5.72
N ALA A 39 4.68 -8.07 7.04
CA ALA A 39 3.61 -8.79 7.71
C ALA A 39 2.27 -8.05 7.55
N ARG A 40 1.16 -8.80 7.51
CA ARG A 40 -0.16 -8.19 7.65
C ARG A 40 -0.30 -7.67 9.08
N PRO A 41 -0.71 -6.40 9.28
CA PRO A 41 -0.91 -5.84 10.60
C PRO A 41 -2.03 -6.57 11.32
N ALA A 42 -1.82 -6.84 12.61
CA ALA A 42 -2.83 -7.41 13.49
C ALA A 42 -3.59 -6.27 14.20
N GLY A 43 -4.93 -6.31 14.14
CA GLY A 43 -5.79 -5.42 14.91
C GLY A 43 -6.57 -4.38 14.07
N PRO A 44 -7.46 -3.62 14.73
CA PRO A 44 -8.44 -2.76 14.06
C PRO A 44 -7.87 -1.44 13.56
N ARG A 45 -6.63 -1.10 13.92
CA ARG A 45 -6.00 0.19 13.60
C ARG A 45 -4.69 -0.04 12.88
N LEU A 46 -4.57 0.57 11.71
CA LEU A 46 -3.35 0.54 10.91
C LEU A 46 -2.27 1.41 11.56
N ARG A 47 -1.07 0.86 11.69
CA ARG A 47 0.13 1.53 12.21
C ARG A 47 1.30 1.30 11.26
N CYS A 48 2.32 2.15 11.36
CA CYS A 48 3.52 2.01 10.54
C CYS A 48 4.20 0.67 10.82
N LEU A 49 4.45 -0.13 9.78
CA LEU A 49 5.09 -1.44 9.91
C LEU A 49 6.60 -1.36 10.27
N ARG A 50 7.19 -0.16 10.28
CA ARG A 50 8.59 0.08 10.66
C ARG A 50 8.75 0.63 12.08
N CYS A 51 7.98 1.65 12.45
CA CYS A 51 8.16 2.35 13.74
C CYS A 51 6.91 2.35 14.64
N ASN A 52 5.82 1.67 14.22
CA ASN A 52 4.53 1.67 14.90
C ASN A 52 3.85 3.06 15.06
N GLY A 53 4.38 4.09 14.39
CA GLY A 53 3.83 5.43 14.40
C GLY A 53 2.49 5.57 13.66
N PRO A 54 1.84 6.74 13.77
CA PRO A 54 0.60 7.04 13.05
C PRO A 54 0.83 7.12 11.54
N VAL A 55 -0.21 6.74 10.78
CA VAL A 55 -0.18 6.68 9.31
C VAL A 55 -1.29 7.53 8.69
N TYR A 56 -1.07 7.96 7.46
CA TYR A 56 -2.04 8.63 6.61
C TYR A 56 -2.04 8.06 5.19
N LEU A 57 -3.05 8.46 4.42
CA LEU A 57 -3.16 8.14 3.00
C LEU A 57 -2.52 9.24 2.16
N GLU A 58 -1.60 8.87 1.30
CA GLU A 58 -0.96 9.75 0.32
C GLU A 58 -1.13 9.19 -1.10
N ASP A 59 -0.85 10.00 -2.12
CA ASP A 59 -0.78 9.58 -3.52
C ASP A 59 -2.00 8.78 -4.03
N VAL A 60 -3.20 9.30 -3.70
CA VAL A 60 -4.47 8.69 -4.10
C VAL A 60 -4.61 8.69 -5.63
N ARG A 61 -4.74 7.50 -6.21
CA ARG A 61 -4.81 7.27 -7.66
C ARG A 61 -5.99 6.38 -8.05
N PRO A 62 -6.53 6.51 -9.28
CA PRO A 62 -7.52 5.57 -9.81
C PRO A 62 -7.00 4.12 -9.76
N PHE A 63 -7.83 3.18 -9.35
CA PHE A 63 -7.56 1.76 -9.55
C PHE A 63 -7.90 1.41 -11.00
N ILE A 64 -6.88 1.20 -11.83
CA ILE A 64 -7.05 0.72 -13.21
C ILE A 64 -6.87 -0.79 -13.19
N ALA A 65 -7.90 -1.52 -13.61
CA ALA A 65 -7.95 -3.00 -13.58
C ALA A 65 -7.22 -3.67 -14.75
N ASP A 66 -6.39 -2.95 -15.51
CA ASP A 66 -5.60 -3.53 -16.60
C ASP A 66 -4.41 -4.30 -16.04
N GLU A 67 -4.56 -5.62 -15.98
CA GLU A 67 -3.54 -6.57 -15.57
C GLU A 67 -2.85 -7.13 -16.83
N PRO A 68 -1.63 -6.66 -17.16
CA PRO A 68 -0.44 -7.45 -16.83
C PRO A 68 0.79 -6.61 -16.41
N THR A 69 0.70 -5.29 -16.24
CA THR A 69 1.90 -4.46 -16.00
C THR A 69 2.43 -4.56 -14.56
N ARG A 70 1.57 -4.90 -13.58
CA ARG A 70 1.97 -5.04 -12.16
C ARG A 70 2.92 -6.23 -11.96
N SER A 71 2.79 -7.31 -12.75
CA SER A 71 3.69 -8.47 -12.72
C SER A 71 5.00 -8.23 -13.48
N VAL A 72 4.98 -7.46 -14.57
CA VAL A 72 6.18 -7.12 -15.36
C VAL A 72 7.11 -6.17 -14.59
N ARG A 73 6.59 -5.12 -13.93
CA ARG A 73 7.41 -4.28 -13.03
C ARG A 73 7.95 -5.06 -11.83
N LYS A 74 7.19 -6.02 -11.30
CA LYS A 74 7.59 -6.89 -10.19
C LYS A 74 8.73 -7.86 -10.56
N ARG A 75 8.92 -8.16 -11.85
CA ARG A 75 10.06 -8.93 -12.38
C ARG A 75 11.27 -8.05 -12.67
N LEU A 76 11.07 -6.88 -13.30
CA LEU A 76 12.17 -5.95 -13.61
C LEU A 76 12.84 -5.38 -12.35
N ALA A 77 12.07 -5.06 -11.30
CA ALA A 77 12.64 -4.61 -10.02
C ALA A 77 13.35 -5.72 -9.22
N GLY A 78 13.20 -6.99 -9.61
CA GLY A 78 13.90 -8.13 -8.99
C GLY A 78 15.19 -8.53 -9.70
N MET A 79 15.48 -8.00 -10.89
CA MET A 79 16.65 -8.37 -11.71
C MET A 79 17.83 -7.39 -11.60
N SER A 80 17.65 -6.21 -10.99
CA SER A 80 18.74 -5.22 -10.81
C SER A 80 19.55 -5.38 -9.50
N SER A 81 19.61 -6.59 -8.92
CA SER A 81 20.48 -6.86 -7.76
C SER A 81 21.38 -8.09 -7.95
N ALA A 82 21.63 -8.48 -9.20
CA ALA A 82 22.67 -9.46 -9.54
C ALA A 82 23.65 -8.82 -10.54
N ALA A 83 24.52 -7.97 -10.03
CA ALA A 83 25.79 -7.57 -10.65
C ALA A 83 26.73 -7.10 -9.53
#